data_AF-A0A091BX39-F1
#
_entry.id   AF-A0A091BX39-F1
#
_cell.length_a   1.000
_cell.length_b   1.000
_cell.length_c   1.000
_cell.angle_alpha   90.00
_cell.angle_beta   90.00
_cell.angle_gamma   90.00
#
_symmetry.space_group_name_H-M   'P 1'
#
loop_
_entity.id
_entity.type
_entity.pdbx_description
1 polymer ?
#
loop_
_entity_poly.entity_id
_entity_poly.type
_entity_poly.pdbx_seq_one_letter_code
_entity_poly.pdbx_strand_id
1 'polypeptide(L)'
;MTRHATRKHAIAATAGTLALAFALPAAAIDPSYSGSWYNPPESGSGFNLEIFSRDRAILYWYTYDDAGEPVWLYSEGVIEGDRDHRPRQRGWHADAAAARVSLSTRSR
;
A
#
# COMPACT_ATOMS: atom_id res chain seq x y z
N MET A 1 16.46 -67.82 -23.10
CA MET A 1 16.53 -66.95 -21.91
C MET A 1 17.40 -65.75 -22.22
N THR A 2 16.81 -64.63 -22.65
CA THR A 2 17.52 -63.33 -22.78
C THR A 2 16.49 -62.22 -22.55
N ARG A 3 16.82 -61.31 -21.63
CA ARG A 3 15.87 -60.43 -20.91
C ARG A 3 15.35 -59.26 -21.77
N HIS A 4 14.11 -58.88 -21.49
CA HIS A 4 13.49 -57.61 -21.90
C HIS A 4 14.33 -56.40 -21.47
N ALA A 5 14.43 -55.40 -22.34
CA ALA A 5 14.76 -54.02 -21.97
C ALA A 5 13.92 -53.05 -22.82
N THR A 6 12.81 -52.59 -22.24
CA THR A 6 11.94 -51.56 -22.80
C THR A 6 12.63 -50.19 -22.70
N ARG A 7 13.00 -49.59 -23.84
CA ARG A 7 13.48 -48.20 -23.87
C ARG A 7 12.28 -47.26 -23.84
N LYS A 8 12.08 -46.60 -22.71
CA LYS A 8 11.12 -45.49 -22.57
C LYS A 8 11.76 -44.25 -23.21
N HIS A 9 11.23 -43.78 -24.34
CA HIS A 9 11.50 -42.42 -24.81
C HIS A 9 10.30 -41.56 -24.42
N ALA A 10 10.42 -40.93 -23.26
CA ALA A 10 9.58 -39.82 -22.88
C ALA A 10 10.12 -38.53 -23.51
N ILE A 11 9.25 -37.51 -23.49
CA ILE A 11 9.52 -36.08 -23.58
C ILE A 11 9.24 -35.47 -24.96
N ALA A 12 8.12 -34.74 -25.04
CA ALA A 12 8.15 -33.30 -25.32
C ALA A 12 6.79 -32.69 -24.95
N ALA A 13 6.61 -32.28 -23.69
CA ALA A 13 5.55 -31.34 -23.33
C ALA A 13 6.13 -29.94 -23.56
N THR A 14 5.61 -29.25 -24.57
CA THR A 14 6.09 -27.96 -25.05
C THR A 14 5.80 -26.84 -24.06
N ALA A 15 6.87 -26.12 -23.74
CA ALA A 15 6.98 -24.67 -23.58
C ALA A 15 6.03 -23.96 -22.59
N GLY A 16 6.65 -23.47 -21.52
CA GLY A 16 6.02 -22.72 -20.45
C GLY A 16 5.36 -21.42 -20.89
N THR A 17 4.27 -21.10 -20.21
CA THR A 17 3.61 -19.80 -20.24
C THR A 17 4.55 -18.74 -19.66
N LEU A 18 4.92 -17.73 -20.46
CA LEU A 18 5.60 -16.54 -19.94
C LEU A 18 4.54 -15.65 -19.27
N ALA A 19 4.44 -15.72 -17.94
CA ALA A 19 3.67 -14.75 -17.18
C ALA A 19 4.48 -13.45 -17.07
N LEU A 20 4.07 -12.42 -17.81
CA LEU A 20 4.63 -11.08 -17.65
C LEU A 20 4.00 -10.45 -16.40
N ALA A 21 4.73 -10.47 -15.28
CA ALA A 21 4.30 -9.76 -14.07
C ALA A 21 4.61 -8.27 -14.23
N PHE A 22 3.57 -7.45 -14.38
CA PHE A 22 3.71 -5.99 -14.34
C PHE A 22 3.64 -5.55 -12.87
N ALA A 23 4.78 -5.16 -12.30
CA ALA A 23 4.79 -4.48 -11.01
C ALA A 23 4.45 -3.00 -11.25
N LEU A 24 3.25 -2.58 -10.87
CA LEU A 24 2.91 -1.15 -10.85
C LEU A 24 3.75 -0.48 -9.75
N PRO A 25 4.38 0.68 -10.02
CA PRO A 25 5.03 1.42 -8.96
C PRO A 25 3.98 1.78 -7.91
N ALA A 26 4.32 1.62 -6.64
CA ALA A 26 3.47 2.11 -5.57
C ALA A 26 3.30 3.63 -5.75
N ALA A 27 2.05 4.09 -5.75
CA ALA A 27 1.76 5.51 -5.85
C ALA A 27 2.43 6.24 -4.67
N ALA A 28 3.27 7.22 -4.98
CA ALA A 28 3.86 8.07 -3.96
C ALA A 28 2.79 9.01 -3.42
N ILE A 29 2.65 9.09 -2.10
CA ILE A 29 1.78 10.10 -1.47
C ILE A 29 2.50 11.45 -1.56
N ASP A 30 1.80 12.47 -2.06
CA ASP A 30 2.31 13.81 -2.25
C ASP A 30 1.27 14.89 -1.89
N PRO A 31 1.65 16.18 -1.82
CA PRO A 31 0.75 17.27 -1.42
C PRO A 31 -0.57 17.38 -2.20
N SER A 32 -0.68 16.82 -3.40
CA SER A 32 -1.92 16.83 -4.20
C SER A 32 -3.09 16.09 -3.55
N TYR A 33 -2.83 15.20 -2.59
CA TYR A 33 -3.88 14.53 -1.82
C TYR A 33 -4.44 15.39 -0.67
N SER A 34 -3.89 16.58 -0.44
CA SER A 34 -4.40 17.50 0.57
C SER A 34 -5.79 18.01 0.20
N GLY A 35 -6.68 18.07 1.18
CA GLY A 35 -8.03 18.54 0.97
C GLY A 35 -9.01 18.14 2.06
N SER A 36 -10.25 18.56 1.87
CA SER A 36 -11.39 18.22 2.72
C SER A 36 -12.21 17.13 2.05
N TRP A 37 -12.47 16.06 2.80
CA TRP A 37 -13.16 14.87 2.34
C TRP A 37 -14.33 14.57 3.25
N TYR A 38 -15.46 14.22 2.66
CA TYR A 38 -16.65 13.83 3.39
C TYR A 38 -17.39 12.76 2.59
N ASN A 39 -18.19 11.96 3.29
CA ASN A 39 -19.05 10.95 2.69
C ASN A 39 -20.47 11.53 2.57
N PRO A 40 -21.02 11.80 1.37
CA PRO A 40 -22.30 12.49 1.22
C PRO A 40 -23.50 11.85 1.95
N PRO A 41 -23.64 10.51 2.01
CA PRO A 41 -24.69 9.84 2.80
C PRO A 41 -24.54 10.01 4.32
N GLU A 42 -23.33 10.29 4.82
CA GLU A 42 -23.03 10.49 6.24
C GLU A 42 -22.77 11.97 6.50
N SER A 43 -23.81 12.78 6.27
CA SER A 43 -23.76 14.22 6.49
C SER A 43 -23.38 14.54 7.93
N GLY A 44 -22.37 15.38 8.12
CA GLY A 44 -21.90 15.80 9.45
C GLY A 44 -20.63 15.11 9.91
N SER A 45 -20.05 14.18 9.15
CA SER A 45 -18.71 13.65 9.43
C SER A 45 -17.77 13.85 8.24
N GLY A 46 -16.48 14.02 8.51
CA GLY A 46 -15.48 14.22 7.47
C GLY A 46 -14.13 14.64 8.01
N PHE A 47 -13.12 14.65 7.13
CA PHE A 47 -11.75 14.96 7.53
C PHE A 47 -11.06 15.92 6.58
N ASN A 48 -10.08 16.63 7.13
CA ASN A 48 -9.14 17.46 6.40
C ASN A 48 -7.77 16.81 6.50
N LEU A 49 -7.16 16.51 5.35
CA LEU A 49 -5.81 16.02 5.25
C LEU A 49 -4.92 17.12 4.69
N GLU A 50 -3.80 17.38 5.34
CA GLU A 50 -2.79 18.31 4.85
C GLU A 50 -1.43 17.63 4.83
N ILE A 51 -0.80 17.61 3.66
CA ILE A 51 0.52 17.01 3.44
C ILE A 51 1.50 18.13 3.14
N PHE A 52 2.36 18.44 4.11
CA PHE A 52 3.33 19.54 4.01
C PHE A 52 4.53 19.17 3.13
N SER A 53 4.87 17.89 3.10
CA SER A 53 6.03 17.34 2.41
C SER A 53 5.80 15.85 2.13
N ARG A 54 6.71 15.19 1.41
CA ARG A 54 6.63 13.75 1.10
C ARG A 54 6.62 12.84 2.34
N ASP A 55 6.88 13.39 3.51
CA ASP A 55 7.18 12.68 4.75
C ASP A 55 6.34 13.15 5.94
N ARG A 56 5.53 14.21 5.82
CA ARG A 56 4.74 14.75 6.93
C ARG A 56 3.31 15.07 6.52
N ALA A 57 2.37 14.64 7.36
CA ALA A 57 0.96 14.95 7.21
C ALA A 57 0.30 15.26 8.55
N ILE A 58 -0.77 16.06 8.50
CA ILE A 58 -1.72 16.27 9.58
C ILE A 58 -3.11 15.90 9.09
N LEU A 59 -3.90 15.27 9.95
CA LEU A 59 -5.29 14.91 9.75
C LEU A 59 -6.16 15.49 10.87
N TYR A 60 -7.17 16.26 10.50
CA TYR A 60 -8.25 16.72 11.37
C TYR A 60 -9.52 15.98 10.99
N TRP A 61 -10.15 15.28 11.94
CA TRP A 61 -11.38 14.53 11.70
C TRP A 61 -12.49 15.00 12.63
N TYR A 62 -13.58 15.48 12.03
CA TYR A 62 -14.83 15.79 12.70
C TYR A 62 -15.79 14.59 12.55
N THR A 63 -16.23 14.03 13.68
CA THR A 63 -17.10 12.86 13.74
C THR A 63 -17.95 12.90 15.00
N TYR A 64 -18.69 11.81 15.26
CA TYR A 64 -19.47 11.61 16.47
C TYR A 64 -18.98 10.36 17.21
N ASP A 65 -19.14 10.33 18.53
CA ASP A 65 -18.91 9.13 19.34
C ASP A 65 -20.13 8.17 19.32
N ASP A 66 -20.05 7.08 20.07
CA ASP A 66 -21.13 6.08 20.15
C ASP A 66 -22.43 6.63 20.76
N ALA A 67 -22.37 7.75 21.49
CA ALA A 67 -23.53 8.45 22.02
C ALA A 67 -24.10 9.49 21.03
N GLY A 68 -23.44 9.71 19.88
CA GLY A 68 -23.80 10.71 18.89
C GLY A 68 -23.32 12.12 19.23
N GLU A 69 -22.42 12.27 20.21
CA GLU A 69 -21.87 13.56 20.59
C GLU A 69 -20.72 13.95 19.65
N PRO A 70 -20.62 15.23 19.24
CA PRO A 70 -19.60 15.67 18.31
C PRO A 70 -18.21 15.61 18.93
N VAL A 71 -17.27 14.98 18.22
CA VAL A 71 -15.87 14.84 18.61
C VAL A 71 -14.94 15.30 17.50
N TRP A 72 -13.80 15.87 17.92
CA TRP A 72 -12.73 16.30 17.04
C TRP A 72 -11.47 15.49 17.35
N LEU A 73 -10.99 14.76 16.34
CA LEU A 73 -9.76 14.01 16.43
C LEU A 73 -8.67 14.73 15.65
N TYR A 74 -7.51 14.85 16.29
CA TYR A 74 -6.32 15.40 15.67
C TYR A 74 -5.24 14.33 15.60
N SER A 75 -4.57 14.26 14.46
CA SER A 75 -3.38 13.42 14.34
C SER A 75 -2.34 14.02 13.43
N GLU A 76 -1.09 13.84 13.82
CA GLU A 76 0.08 14.13 13.02
C GLU A 76 0.80 12.82 12.71
N GLY A 77 1.43 12.75 11.54
CA GLY A 77 2.05 11.51 11.08
C GLY A 77 3.23 11.70 10.15
N VAL A 78 4.05 10.66 10.11
CA VAL A 78 5.12 10.51 9.12
C VAL A 78 4.61 9.64 7.99
N ILE A 79 4.79 10.11 6.76
CA ILE A 79 4.57 9.32 5.56
C ILE A 79 5.85 8.52 5.31
N GLU A 80 5.76 7.20 5.44
CA GLU A 80 6.82 6.26 5.09
C GLU A 80 6.57 5.74 3.68
N GLY A 81 7.25 6.34 2.70
CA GLY A 81 7.50 5.67 1.41
C GLY A 81 8.67 4.70 1.56
N ASP A 82 8.80 3.75 0.64
CA ASP A 82 9.98 2.88 0.62
C ASP A 82 11.24 3.73 0.36
N ARG A 83 12.00 4.00 1.43
CA ARG A 83 13.17 4.89 1.42
C ARG A 83 14.47 4.16 1.11
N ASP A 84 14.44 2.89 0.71
CA ASP A 84 15.66 2.13 0.52
C ASP A 84 16.32 2.41 -0.84
N HIS A 85 16.91 3.59 -0.98
CA HIS A 85 17.93 3.85 -2.01
C HIS A 85 19.29 3.26 -1.61
N ARG A 86 19.41 2.48 -0.52
CA ARG A 86 20.67 1.78 -0.28
C ARG A 86 20.81 0.77 -1.42
N PRO A 87 21.96 0.72 -2.12
CA PRO A 87 22.20 -0.36 -3.06
C PRO A 87 22.37 -1.62 -2.24
N ARG A 88 21.25 -2.28 -1.90
CA ARG A 88 21.25 -3.67 -1.47
C ARG A 88 21.62 -4.46 -2.70
N GLN A 89 22.92 -4.67 -2.84
CA GLN A 89 23.46 -5.82 -3.54
C GLN A 89 22.68 -7.04 -3.05
N ARG A 90 21.72 -7.53 -3.85
CA ARG A 90 21.41 -8.95 -4.10
C ARG A 90 19.94 -9.16 -4.50
N GLY A 91 19.79 -9.61 -5.75
CA GLY A 91 18.75 -10.56 -6.15
C GLY A 91 17.38 -9.97 -6.46
N TRP A 92 16.98 -10.09 -7.73
CA TRP A 92 15.68 -9.76 -8.28
C TRP A 92 14.51 -10.38 -7.47
N HIS A 93 13.93 -9.60 -6.57
CA HIS A 93 12.58 -9.82 -6.05
C HIS A 93 11.75 -8.57 -6.34
N ALA A 94 10.63 -8.76 -7.02
CA ALA A 94 9.70 -7.69 -7.36
C ALA A 94 8.91 -7.31 -6.10
N ASP A 95 9.48 -6.40 -5.31
CA ASP A 95 8.84 -5.91 -4.09
C ASP A 95 8.04 -4.65 -4.44
N ALA A 96 6.73 -4.80 -4.59
CA ALA A 96 5.81 -3.66 -4.68
C ALA A 96 5.62 -3.08 -3.27
N ALA A 97 6.48 -2.14 -2.89
CA ALA A 97 6.48 -1.55 -1.55
C ALA A 97 5.40 -0.45 -1.42
N ALA A 98 4.34 -0.73 -0.68
CA ALA A 98 3.28 0.23 -0.39
C ALA A 98 3.73 1.30 0.63
N ALA A 99 3.37 2.56 0.39
CA ALA A 99 3.56 3.63 1.37
C ALA A 99 2.69 3.39 2.61
N ARG A 100 3.25 3.62 3.80
CA ARG A 100 2.55 3.54 5.10
C ARG A 100 2.46 4.92 5.73
N VAL A 101 1.33 5.24 6.34
CA VAL A 101 1.16 6.46 7.16
C VAL A 101 0.95 6.02 8.60
N SER A 102 1.79 6.51 9.51
CA SER A 102 1.61 6.29 10.95
C SER A 102 1.14 7.60 11.58
N LEU A 103 -0.07 7.60 12.14
CA LEU A 103 -0.70 8.76 12.77
C LEU A 103 -0.91 8.49 14.26
N SER A 104 -0.56 9.46 15.12
CA SER A 104 -0.89 9.40 16.55
C SER A 104 -2.08 10.32 16.86
N THR A 105 -3.16 9.76 17.39
CA THR A 105 -4.37 10.51 17.73
C THR A 105 -4.28 11.12 19.13
N ARG A 106 -4.71 12.37 19.27
CA ARG A 106 -4.97 13.02 20.55
C ARG A 106 -6.38 13.61 20.52
N SER A 107 -7.22 13.27 21.51
CA SER A 107 -8.52 13.92 21.72
C SER A 107 -8.33 15.13 22.66
N ARG A 108 -9.10 16.20 22.44
CA ARG A 108 -9.30 17.25 23.45
C ARG A 108 -10.68 17.12 24.07
#